data_AF-A0A6G2DFX6-F1
#
_entry.id   AF-A0A6G2DFX6-F1
#
_cell.length_a   1.000
_cell.length_b   1.000
_cell.length_c   1.000
_cell.angle_alpha   90.00
_cell.angle_beta   90.00
_cell.angle_gamma   90.00
#
_symmetry.space_group_name_H-M   'P 1'
#
loop_
_entity.id
_entity.type
_entity.pdbx_description
1 polymer ?
#
loop_
_entity_poly.entity_id
_entity_poly.type
_entity_poly.pdbx_seq_one_letter_code
_entity_poly.pdbx_strand_id
1 'polypeptide(L)'
;GIDLPMTTHFAFSVFEEVGHGANSNIPAQVVEYLAVDMGAMGDDQQTDEYTVSICVKDASGPYHYDFRQHLVTLAKNQDIPFKLDIY
;
A
#
# COMPACT_ATOMS: atom_id res chain seq x y z
N GLY A 1 19.05 6.83 18.24
CA GLY A 1 18.23 6.33 17.12
C GLY A 1 16.88 7.01 17.16
N ILE A 2 16.09 6.90 16.09
CA ILE A 2 14.69 7.33 16.10
C ILE A 2 13.90 6.28 16.88
N ASP A 3 13.05 6.72 17.82
CA ASP A 3 12.08 5.85 18.48
C ASP A 3 10.79 5.87 17.66
N LEU A 4 10.30 4.69 17.29
CA LEU A 4 9.11 4.58 16.45
C LEU A 4 7.87 4.43 17.33
N PRO A 5 6.75 5.08 16.97
CA PRO A 5 5.53 5.02 17.76
C PRO A 5 4.93 3.61 17.83
N MET A 6 5.26 2.75 16.86
CA MET A 6 4.78 1.37 16.74
C MET A 6 5.93 0.45 16.36
N THR A 7 5.80 -0.83 16.74
CA THR A 7 6.69 -1.88 16.21
C THR A 7 6.34 -2.13 14.74
N THR A 8 7.30 -1.92 13.84
CA THR A 8 7.12 -2.14 12.39
C THR A 8 7.84 -3.41 11.96
N HIS A 9 7.12 -4.31 11.30
CA HIS A 9 7.66 -5.53 10.71
C HIS A 9 7.76 -5.37 9.19
N PHE A 10 8.92 -5.72 8.61
CA PHE A 10 9.07 -5.86 7.16
C PHE A 10 8.92 -7.33 6.78
N ALA A 11 8.07 -7.60 5.80
CA ALA A 11 7.90 -8.92 5.22
C ALA A 11 8.10 -8.83 3.71
N PHE A 12 8.89 -9.75 3.15
CA PHE A 12 9.11 -9.89 1.72
C PHE A 12 8.62 -11.26 1.30
N SER A 13 7.50 -11.33 0.57
CA SER A 13 7.00 -12.58 -0.01
C SER A 13 7.63 -12.81 -1.37
N VAL A 14 8.10 -14.04 -1.63
CA VAL A 14 8.75 -14.41 -2.89
C VAL A 14 7.86 -15.26 -3.82
N PHE A 15 6.63 -15.54 -3.41
CA PHE A 15 5.68 -16.39 -4.14
C PHE A 15 4.38 -15.67 -4.51
N GLU A 16 4.36 -14.34 -4.44
CA GLU A 16 3.15 -13.53 -4.72
C GLU A 16 2.64 -13.83 -6.15
N GLU A 17 3.55 -13.81 -7.12
CA GLU A 17 3.30 -14.04 -8.56
C GLU A 17 2.75 -15.44 -8.91
N VAL A 18 2.79 -16.37 -7.95
CA VAL A 18 2.19 -17.72 -8.09
C VAL A 18 0.99 -17.91 -7.17
N GLY A 19 0.38 -16.80 -6.74
CA GLY A 19 -0.85 -16.74 -5.93
C GLY A 19 -0.63 -16.81 -4.43
N HIS A 20 0.60 -16.65 -3.94
CA HIS A 20 0.94 -16.75 -2.51
C HIS A 20 1.68 -15.48 -2.03
N GLY A 21 0.92 -14.46 -1.65
CA GLY A 21 1.47 -13.27 -0.98
C GLY A 21 1.89 -13.54 0.47
N ALA A 22 2.12 -12.48 1.24
CA ALA A 22 2.38 -12.56 2.69
C ALA A 22 1.09 -12.86 3.49
N ASN A 23 0.49 -14.01 3.24
CA ASN A 23 -0.77 -14.48 3.83
C ASN A 23 -0.62 -15.22 5.17
N SER A 24 0.61 -15.33 5.68
CA SER A 24 0.94 -16.08 6.90
C SER A 24 2.11 -15.42 7.62
N ASN A 25 2.44 -15.91 8.82
CA ASN A 25 3.53 -15.38 9.65
C ASN A 25 3.35 -13.90 10.06
N ILE A 26 2.12 -13.38 10.00
CA ILE A 26 1.76 -12.06 10.54
C ILE A 26 1.59 -12.21 12.05
N PRO A 27 2.38 -11.48 12.87
CA PRO A 27 2.22 -11.52 14.32
C PRO A 27 0.82 -11.07 14.76
N ALA A 28 0.27 -11.70 15.80
CA ALA A 28 -1.10 -11.45 16.26
C ALA A 28 -1.36 -10.00 16.74
N GLN A 29 -0.30 -9.26 17.10
CA GLN A 29 -0.40 -7.86 17.51
C GLN A 29 -0.49 -6.87 16.34
N VAL A 30 -0.34 -7.31 15.09
CA VAL A 30 -0.43 -6.42 13.93
C VAL A 30 -1.88 -5.96 13.74
N VAL A 31 -2.06 -4.64 13.73
CA VAL A 31 -3.36 -3.98 13.56
C VAL A 31 -3.51 -3.28 12.21
N GLU A 32 -2.40 -3.00 11.54
CA GLU A 32 -2.35 -2.36 10.22
C GLU A 32 -1.39 -3.14 9.32
N TYR A 33 -1.82 -3.42 8.08
CA TYR A 33 -1.04 -4.12 7.07
C TYR A 33 -0.98 -3.28 5.80
N LEU A 34 0.23 -2.83 5.43
CA LEU A 34 0.48 -2.08 4.20
C LEU A 34 1.15 -3.00 3.18
N ALA A 35 0.42 -3.38 2.14
CA ALA A 35 1.00 -4.02 0.97
C ALA A 35 1.70 -2.95 0.12
N VAL A 36 2.94 -3.22 -0.29
CA VAL A 36 3.70 -2.37 -1.22
C VAL A 36 4.05 -3.21 -2.42
N ASP A 37 3.54 -2.80 -3.57
CA ASP A 37 3.79 -3.44 -4.86
C ASP A 37 3.83 -2.36 -5.94
N MET A 38 4.23 -2.75 -7.15
CA MET A 38 4.26 -1.90 -8.31
C MET A 38 2.85 -1.42 -8.69
N GLY A 39 2.74 -0.16 -9.12
CA GLY A 39 1.53 0.36 -9.76
C GLY A 39 1.60 0.13 -11.26
N ALA A 40 0.59 -0.53 -11.83
CA ALA A 40 0.52 -0.73 -13.28
C ALA A 40 0.27 0.60 -14.01
N MET A 41 0.98 0.81 -15.13
CA MET A 41 0.77 1.97 -16.01
C MET A 41 -0.02 1.56 -17.25
N GLY A 42 -1.03 2.35 -17.61
CA GLY A 42 -1.88 2.12 -18.79
C GLY A 42 -2.77 3.34 -19.06
N ASP A 43 -3.48 3.32 -20.19
CA ASP A 43 -4.26 4.49 -20.67
C ASP A 43 -5.33 4.96 -19.65
N ASP A 44 -5.88 4.05 -18.86
CA ASP A 44 -6.90 4.32 -17.84
C ASP A 44 -6.31 4.51 -16.41
N GLN A 45 -4.98 4.57 -16.28
CA GLN A 45 -4.29 4.77 -14.99
C GLN A 45 -3.64 6.14 -14.90
N GLN A 46 -3.63 6.71 -13.69
CA GLN A 46 -3.00 8.00 -13.42
C GLN A 46 -1.55 7.89 -12.93
N THR A 47 -1.10 6.66 -12.64
CA THR A 47 0.26 6.34 -12.19
C THR A 47 1.31 6.86 -13.16
N ASP A 48 2.41 7.38 -12.62
CA ASP A 48 3.60 7.79 -13.36
C ASP A 48 4.88 7.42 -12.58
N GLU A 49 6.05 7.61 -13.17
CA GLU A 49 7.34 7.29 -12.57
C GLU A 49 7.80 8.28 -11.47
N TYR A 50 7.04 9.35 -11.23
CA TYR A 50 7.40 10.45 -10.32
C TYR A 50 6.54 10.51 -9.06
N THR A 51 5.50 9.68 -8.97
CA THR A 51 4.50 9.73 -7.91
C THR A 51 4.26 8.36 -7.27
N VAL A 52 3.73 8.38 -6.04
CA VAL A 52 3.30 7.16 -5.35
C VAL A 52 1.86 6.83 -5.74
N SER A 53 1.59 5.60 -6.14
CA SER A 53 0.22 5.14 -6.41
C SER A 53 -0.43 4.60 -5.14
N ILE A 54 -1.58 5.16 -4.78
CA ILE A 54 -2.43 4.65 -3.70
C ILE A 54 -3.62 3.94 -4.34
N CYS A 55 -3.60 2.61 -4.29
CA CYS A 55 -4.69 1.79 -4.80
C CYS A 55 -5.98 2.01 -3.98
N VAL A 56 -7.07 2.34 -4.66
CA VAL A 56 -8.38 2.55 -4.01
C VAL A 56 -9.26 1.32 -4.04
N LYS A 57 -9.12 0.48 -5.08
CA LYS A 57 -9.82 -0.79 -5.24
C LYS A 57 -9.12 -1.62 -6.31
N ASP A 58 -9.42 -2.90 -6.33
CA ASP A 58 -9.15 -3.76 -7.47
C ASP A 58 -10.41 -4.51 -7.97
N ALA A 59 -10.21 -5.51 -8.83
CA ALA A 59 -11.26 -6.40 -9.32
C ALA A 59 -12.02 -7.15 -8.19
N SER A 60 -11.42 -7.34 -7.02
CA SER A 60 -12.04 -7.98 -5.85
C SER A 60 -12.89 -7.01 -5.01
N GLY A 61 -12.61 -5.70 -5.09
CA GLY A 61 -13.38 -4.67 -4.41
C GLY A 61 -12.54 -3.54 -3.81
N PRO A 62 -13.17 -2.62 -3.07
CA PRO A 62 -12.49 -1.49 -2.45
C PRO A 62 -11.58 -1.90 -1.30
N TYR A 63 -10.43 -1.23 -1.21
CA TYR A 63 -9.56 -1.31 -0.04
C TYR A 63 -10.14 -0.56 1.16
N HIS A 64 -9.59 -0.81 2.35
CA HIS A 64 -10.06 -0.21 3.59
C HIS A 64 -10.06 1.32 3.52
N TYR A 65 -11.24 1.92 3.61
CA TYR A 65 -11.44 3.35 3.37
C TYR A 65 -10.61 4.24 4.31
N ASP A 66 -10.70 4.01 5.63
CA ASP A 66 -10.03 4.88 6.60
C ASP A 66 -8.50 4.80 6.48
N PHE A 67 -7.95 3.60 6.29
CA PHE A 67 -6.52 3.42 6.10
C PHE A 67 -6.03 4.10 4.81
N ARG A 68 -6.77 3.98 3.71
CA ARG A 68 -6.48 4.72 2.48
C ARG A 68 -6.51 6.23 2.68
N GLN A 69 -7.47 6.76 3.44
CA GLN A 69 -7.54 8.18 3.75
C GLN A 69 -6.41 8.65 4.66
N HIS A 70 -5.94 7.79 5.58
CA HIS A 70 -4.75 8.03 6.39
C HIS A 70 -3.52 8.19 5.49
N LEU A 71 -3.29 7.29 4.53
CA LEU A 71 -2.18 7.39 3.57
C LEU A 71 -2.23 8.68 2.73
N VAL A 72 -3.41 9.03 2.21
CA VAL A 72 -3.61 10.28 1.46
C VAL A 72 -3.28 11.50 2.31
N THR A 73 -3.71 11.51 3.57
CA THR A 73 -3.45 12.61 4.51
C THR A 73 -1.96 12.72 4.80
N LEU A 74 -1.29 11.58 5.02
CA LEU A 74 0.16 11.54 5.24
C LEU A 74 0.92 12.09 4.02
N ALA A 75 0.57 11.66 2.81
CA ALA A 75 1.20 12.13 1.60
C ALA A 75 1.05 13.65 1.42
N LYS A 76 -0.15 14.19 1.64
CA LYS A 76 -0.40 15.64 1.62
C LYS A 76 0.42 16.39 2.67
N ASN A 77 0.46 15.89 3.91
CA ASN A 77 1.16 16.55 5.01
C ASN A 77 2.68 16.55 4.85
N GLN A 78 3.22 15.65 4.02
CA GLN A 78 4.65 15.49 3.76
C GLN A 78 5.05 15.96 2.36
N ASP A 79 4.14 16.62 1.62
CA ASP A 79 4.34 17.06 0.24
C ASP A 79 4.82 15.93 -0.69
N ILE A 80 4.33 14.70 -0.47
CA ILE A 80 4.62 13.53 -1.31
C ILE A 80 3.60 13.50 -2.46
N PRO A 81 4.04 13.64 -3.72
CA PRO A 81 3.16 13.50 -4.87
C PRO A 81 2.57 12.09 -4.93
N PHE A 82 1.24 12.01 -5.09
CA PHE A 82 0.55 10.71 -5.16
C PHE A 82 -0.60 10.74 -6.17
N LYS A 83 -1.00 9.55 -6.60
CA LYS A 83 -2.15 9.30 -7.48
C LYS A 83 -3.09 8.29 -6.81
N LEU A 84 -4.38 8.43 -7.08
CA LEU A 84 -5.38 7.46 -6.67
C LEU A 84 -5.76 6.63 -7.89
N ASP A 85 -5.50 5.32 -7.84
CA ASP A 85 -5.72 4.42 -8.99
C ASP A 85 -6.54 3.18 -8.63
N ILE A 86 -7.10 2.58 -9.66
CA ILE A 86 -7.97 1.40 -9.61
C ILE A 86 -7.30 0.31 -10.44
N TYR A 87 -6.97 -0.83 -9.83
CA TYR A 87 -6.29 -1.93 -10.53
C TYR A 87 -7.20 -3.11 -10.88
#